data_AF-A0A7S4T309-F1
#
_entry.id   AF-A0A7S4T309-F1
#
_cell.length_a   1.000
_cell.length_b   1.000
_cell.length_c   1.000
_cell.angle_alpha   90.00
_cell.angle_beta   90.00
_cell.angle_gamma   90.00
#
_symmetry.space_group_name_H-M   'P 1'
#
loop_
_entity.id
_entity.type
_entity.pdbx_description
1 polymer ?
#
loop_
_entity_poly.entity_id
_entity_poly.type
_entity_poly.pdbx_seq_one_letter_code
_entity_poly.pdbx_strand_id
1 'polypeptide(L)'
;MTLRRPIHRGIVTNWDDIERMWKHAFFNELRANTTQHPILLTAPFLSISVNAKAYRERVARILLEKFDAPAIDFVDHSVLALYANGSTTGCVVDSGYDVTSIVPIYEGYVLQHATRSINLGGIDITKYLRRLLVECSSQSNQWIGDGNDSNKQNNLILCDIKHTLCYVALDYEEEMAKTSCALEDIQKPYVLPNMESVMIGAERFQCPEIMFQPDLIGLADEEGIADSVVSAIGICVDGGANNEQLQRELYANVTLAGGNTLFPGMEERMLIELKKNIPVSMNVNILSLPSEQRKYSSWIGGSIIASLVTFGANSWLLKEDYDECGSKIIHRKYP
;
A
#
# COMPACT_ATOMS: atom_id res chain seq x y z
N MET A 1 -8.65 -27.66 -7.32
CA MET A 1 -7.43 -26.82 -7.27
C MET A 1 -7.59 -25.77 -6.21
N THR A 2 -6.65 -25.64 -5.27
CA THR A 2 -6.66 -24.58 -4.25
C THR A 2 -5.71 -23.45 -4.68
N LEU A 3 -6.27 -22.31 -5.11
CA LEU A 3 -5.49 -21.08 -5.37
C LEU A 3 -4.69 -20.67 -4.11
N ARG A 4 -3.38 -20.50 -4.22
CA ARG A 4 -2.51 -20.04 -3.12
C ARG A 4 -1.99 -18.65 -3.44
N ARG A 5 -1.72 -17.85 -2.41
CA ARG A 5 -1.08 -16.54 -2.56
C ARG A 5 0.38 -16.67 -2.18
N PRO A 6 1.31 -16.27 -3.05
CA PRO A 6 2.73 -16.42 -2.78
C PRO A 6 3.34 -15.26 -1.97
N ILE A 7 2.57 -14.19 -1.74
CA ILE A 7 2.97 -13.00 -0.98
C ILE A 7 1.99 -12.84 0.18
N HIS A 8 2.53 -12.64 1.37
CA HIS A 8 1.78 -12.34 2.58
C HIS A 8 2.49 -11.23 3.35
N ARG A 9 1.77 -10.15 3.68
CA ARG A 9 2.32 -8.98 4.40
C ARG A 9 3.56 -8.41 3.69
N GLY A 10 3.56 -8.40 2.36
CA GLY A 10 4.69 -7.97 1.54
C GLY A 10 5.88 -8.96 1.48
N ILE A 11 5.83 -10.08 2.20
CA ILE A 11 6.89 -11.09 2.21
C ILE A 11 6.52 -12.25 1.28
N VAL A 12 7.46 -12.66 0.42
CA VAL A 12 7.31 -13.83 -0.44
C VAL A 12 7.45 -15.11 0.39
N THR A 13 6.37 -15.89 0.47
CA THR A 13 6.33 -17.18 1.17
C THR A 13 6.60 -18.36 0.24
N ASN A 14 6.18 -18.27 -1.02
CA ASN A 14 6.37 -19.33 -2.02
C ASN A 14 7.01 -18.80 -3.30
N TRP A 15 8.30 -19.12 -3.47
CA TRP A 15 9.10 -18.67 -4.60
C TRP A 15 8.77 -19.39 -5.92
N ASP A 16 8.31 -20.64 -5.86
CA ASP A 16 7.96 -21.38 -7.08
C ASP A 16 6.73 -20.76 -7.76
N ASP A 17 5.78 -20.30 -6.95
CA ASP A 17 4.58 -19.62 -7.42
C ASP A 17 4.91 -18.21 -7.94
N ILE A 18 5.85 -17.48 -7.31
CA ILE A 18 6.37 -16.21 -7.86
C ILE A 18 7.03 -16.42 -9.22
N GLU A 19 7.87 -17.45 -9.37
CA GLU A 19 8.53 -17.73 -10.64
C GLU A 19 7.50 -18.03 -11.75
N ARG A 20 6.43 -18.77 -11.43
CA ARG A 20 5.32 -19.01 -12.35
C ARG A 20 4.56 -17.72 -12.69
N MET A 21 4.30 -16.86 -11.70
CA MET A 21 3.67 -15.57 -11.92
C MET A 21 4.50 -14.67 -12.83
N TRP A 22 5.82 -14.58 -12.62
CA TRP A 22 6.71 -13.81 -13.48
C TRP A 22 6.82 -14.40 -14.89
N LYS A 23 6.88 -15.72 -15.03
CA LYS A 23 6.80 -16.36 -16.37
C LYS A 23 5.53 -15.96 -17.11
N HIS A 24 4.39 -16.01 -16.42
CA HIS A 24 3.12 -15.59 -17.02
C HIS A 24 3.12 -14.09 -17.37
N ALA A 25 3.60 -13.22 -16.46
CA ALA A 25 3.67 -11.79 -16.69
C ALA A 25 4.58 -11.42 -17.88
N PHE A 26 5.79 -11.99 -17.97
CA PHE A 26 6.74 -11.66 -19.02
C PHE A 26 6.34 -12.26 -20.38
N PHE A 27 5.98 -13.54 -20.42
CA PHE A 27 5.78 -14.25 -21.68
C PHE A 27 4.34 -14.21 -22.20
N ASN A 28 3.33 -14.18 -21.32
CA ASN A 28 1.93 -14.21 -21.74
C ASN A 28 1.31 -12.81 -21.81
N GLU A 29 1.48 -12.02 -20.75
CA GLU A 29 0.88 -10.68 -20.64
C GLU A 29 1.69 -9.64 -21.44
N LEU A 30 2.96 -9.44 -21.08
CA LEU A 30 3.83 -8.46 -21.73
C LEU A 30 4.37 -8.93 -23.08
N ARG A 31 4.46 -10.25 -23.29
CA ARG A 31 5.05 -10.89 -24.48
C ARG A 31 6.44 -10.35 -24.81
N ALA A 32 7.21 -10.04 -23.76
CA ALA A 32 8.53 -9.44 -23.86
C ALA A 32 9.61 -10.51 -23.65
N ASN A 33 10.71 -10.38 -24.40
CA ASN A 33 11.87 -11.23 -24.19
C ASN A 33 12.71 -10.67 -23.04
N THR A 34 12.79 -11.38 -21.92
CA THR A 34 13.52 -10.94 -20.73
C THR A 34 15.00 -10.70 -20.99
N THR A 35 15.60 -11.35 -22.00
CA THR A 35 17.04 -11.18 -22.30
C THR A 35 17.41 -9.85 -22.96
N GLN A 36 16.42 -9.12 -23.47
CA GLN A 36 16.64 -7.85 -24.17
C GLN A 36 16.22 -6.64 -23.35
N HIS A 37 15.60 -6.84 -22.18
CA HIS A 37 14.99 -5.77 -21.42
C HIS A 37 15.48 -5.76 -19.97
N PRO A 38 16.01 -4.62 -19.47
CA PRO A 38 16.28 -4.48 -18.05
C PRO A 38 14.98 -4.48 -17.25
N ILE A 39 15.03 -5.01 -16.02
CA ILE A 39 13.84 -5.20 -15.19
C ILE A 39 13.94 -4.34 -13.94
N LEU A 40 13.07 -3.34 -13.84
CA LEU A 40 12.85 -2.58 -12.60
C LEU A 40 11.85 -3.33 -11.72
N LEU A 41 12.24 -3.64 -10.49
CA LEU A 41 11.34 -4.23 -9.51
C LEU A 41 11.05 -3.27 -8.36
N THR A 42 9.77 -3.19 -8.01
CA THR A 42 9.35 -2.60 -6.75
C THR A 42 9.63 -3.59 -5.63
N ALA A 43 10.49 -3.22 -4.69
CA ALA A 43 10.69 -3.98 -3.47
C ALA A 43 9.89 -3.30 -2.35
N PRO A 44 9.04 -4.03 -1.61
CA PRO A 44 8.49 -3.47 -0.37
C PRO A 44 9.63 -3.15 0.59
N PHE A 45 9.34 -2.29 1.56
CA PHE A 45 10.23 -1.73 2.58
C PHE A 45 11.06 -2.80 3.31
N LEU A 46 12.11 -3.26 2.62
CA LEU A 46 13.03 -4.29 3.03
C LEU A 46 14.29 -3.67 3.63
N SER A 47 14.41 -2.35 3.72
CA SER A 47 15.56 -1.75 4.41
C SER A 47 15.65 -2.11 5.90
N ILE A 48 14.54 -2.55 6.53
CA ILE A 48 14.49 -2.83 7.98
C ILE A 48 14.44 -4.34 8.31
N SER A 49 14.26 -5.23 7.33
CA SER A 49 14.18 -6.66 7.62
C SER A 49 15.56 -7.35 7.61
N VAL A 50 15.85 -8.12 8.66
CA VAL A 50 17.01 -9.05 8.74
C VAL A 50 17.12 -9.98 7.51
N ASN A 51 16.01 -10.19 6.78
CA ASN A 51 15.94 -11.08 5.61
C ASN A 51 16.00 -10.36 4.25
N ALA A 52 16.18 -9.04 4.22
CA ALA A 52 16.19 -8.25 2.99
C ALA A 52 17.31 -8.60 2.02
N LYS A 53 18.49 -8.88 2.59
CA LYS A 53 19.67 -9.32 1.85
C LYS A 53 19.36 -10.64 1.13
N ALA A 54 18.88 -11.64 1.88
CA ALA A 54 18.50 -12.94 1.31
C ALA A 54 17.37 -12.83 0.27
N TYR A 55 16.41 -11.91 0.47
CA TYR A 55 15.36 -11.63 -0.51
C TYR A 55 15.95 -11.10 -1.83
N ARG A 56 16.74 -10.02 -1.78
CA ARG A 56 17.35 -9.42 -2.97
C ARG A 56 18.25 -10.41 -3.72
N GLU A 57 19.04 -11.19 -2.99
CA GLU A 57 19.85 -12.26 -3.57
C GLU A 57 19.02 -13.30 -4.32
N ARG A 58 17.88 -13.71 -3.73
CA ARG A 58 17.03 -14.73 -4.35
C ARG A 58 16.29 -14.19 -5.57
N VAL A 59 15.86 -12.93 -5.53
CA VAL A 59 15.27 -12.26 -6.70
C VAL A 59 16.31 -12.12 -7.82
N ALA A 60 17.51 -11.66 -7.50
CA ALA A 60 18.59 -11.52 -8.46
C ALA A 60 18.96 -12.85 -9.10
N ARG A 61 19.09 -13.91 -8.30
CA ARG A 61 19.30 -15.28 -8.81
C ARG A 61 18.23 -15.69 -9.82
N ILE A 62 16.97 -15.45 -9.51
CA ILE A 62 15.88 -15.83 -10.41
C ILE A 62 15.92 -14.99 -11.70
N LEU A 63 16.02 -13.67 -11.60
CA LEU A 63 15.94 -12.78 -12.76
C LEU A 63 17.19 -12.80 -13.65
N LEU A 64 18.38 -12.77 -13.06
CA LEU A 64 19.64 -12.75 -13.80
C LEU A 64 20.05 -14.15 -14.28
N GLU A 65 19.89 -15.20 -13.46
CA GLU A 65 20.34 -16.54 -13.84
C GLU A 65 19.27 -17.33 -14.61
N LYS A 66 17.99 -17.31 -14.18
CA LYS A 66 16.94 -18.11 -14.84
C LYS A 66 16.25 -17.37 -15.99
N PHE A 67 15.94 -16.09 -15.81
CA PHE A 67 15.30 -15.28 -16.86
C PHE A 67 16.29 -14.56 -17.76
N ASP A 68 17.60 -14.64 -17.44
CA ASP A 68 18.69 -14.12 -18.25
C ASP A 68 18.53 -12.62 -18.58
N ALA A 69 18.02 -11.84 -17.62
CA ALA A 69 17.83 -10.42 -17.77
C ALA A 69 19.19 -9.68 -17.82
N PRO A 70 19.35 -8.67 -18.71
CA PRO A 70 20.62 -7.95 -18.87
C PRO A 70 20.98 -7.10 -17.65
N ALA A 71 19.98 -6.53 -16.99
CA ALA A 71 20.16 -5.76 -15.77
C ALA A 71 18.88 -5.72 -14.93
N ILE A 72 19.03 -5.53 -13.62
CA ILE A 72 17.93 -5.36 -12.68
C ILE A 72 18.15 -4.17 -11.76
N ASP A 73 17.07 -3.59 -11.23
CA ASP A 73 17.16 -2.59 -10.18
C ASP A 73 15.99 -2.73 -9.18
N PHE A 74 16.23 -2.33 -7.94
CA PHE A 74 15.28 -2.40 -6.84
C PHE A 74 14.99 -1.00 -6.33
N VAL A 75 13.73 -0.57 -6.47
CA VAL A 75 13.28 0.74 -5.96
C VAL A 75 12.12 0.56 -5.01
N ASP A 76 12.08 1.39 -3.96
CA ASP A 76 11.00 1.39 -2.98
C ASP A 76 9.70 1.92 -3.62
N HIS A 77 8.57 1.24 -3.38
CA HIS A 77 7.28 1.62 -3.97
C HIS A 77 6.82 3.02 -3.57
N SER A 78 7.20 3.50 -2.39
CA SER A 78 6.82 4.80 -1.86
C SER A 78 7.57 5.91 -2.56
N VAL A 79 8.87 5.68 -2.82
CA VAL A 79 9.71 6.57 -3.61
C VAL A 79 9.12 6.73 -5.00
N LEU A 80 8.77 5.63 -5.66
CA LEU A 80 8.12 5.68 -6.97
C LEU A 80 6.79 6.45 -6.93
N ALA A 81 5.96 6.22 -5.91
CA ALA A 81 4.70 6.93 -5.77
C ALA A 81 4.88 8.44 -5.62
N LEU A 82 5.91 8.90 -4.88
CA LEU A 82 6.23 10.31 -4.75
C LEU A 82 6.69 10.92 -6.08
N TYR A 83 7.55 10.20 -6.81
CA TYR A 83 7.99 10.61 -8.15
C TYR A 83 6.83 10.72 -9.14
N ALA A 84 5.82 9.86 -9.03
CA ALA A 84 4.63 9.93 -9.89
C ALA A 84 3.85 11.25 -9.70
N ASN A 85 3.89 11.82 -8.48
CA ASN A 85 3.33 13.15 -8.18
C ASN A 85 4.26 14.31 -8.58
N GLY A 86 5.43 14.03 -9.18
CA GLY A 86 6.40 15.05 -9.58
C GLY A 86 7.12 15.72 -8.40
N SER A 87 7.10 15.09 -7.22
CA SER A 87 7.79 15.59 -6.01
C SER A 87 8.98 14.70 -5.67
N THR A 88 10.01 15.28 -5.02
CA THR A 88 11.19 14.55 -4.53
C THR A 88 11.29 14.56 -3.00
N THR A 89 10.53 15.44 -2.34
CA THR A 89 10.48 15.59 -0.88
C THR A 89 9.03 15.55 -0.43
N GLY A 90 8.72 14.73 0.57
CA GLY A 90 7.37 14.56 1.10
C GLY A 90 7.23 13.31 1.96
N CYS A 91 6.08 13.16 2.61
CA CYS A 91 5.74 11.96 3.36
C CYS A 91 4.72 11.14 2.59
N VAL A 92 5.06 9.91 2.20
CA VAL A 92 4.17 9.03 1.45
C VAL A 92 3.42 8.10 2.42
N VAL A 93 2.11 8.05 2.29
CA VAL A 93 1.24 7.08 2.95
C VAL A 93 0.76 6.10 1.88
N ASP A 94 1.42 4.96 1.78
CA ASP A 94 1.04 3.87 0.87
C ASP A 94 0.19 2.84 1.62
N SER A 95 -1.11 2.79 1.32
CA SER A 95 -2.02 1.78 1.88
C SER A 95 -2.41 0.74 0.83
N GLY A 96 -1.75 -0.42 0.90
CA GLY A 96 -1.90 -1.51 -0.04
C GLY A 96 -2.86 -2.62 0.41
N TYR A 97 -2.80 -3.75 -0.30
CA TYR A 97 -3.65 -4.89 0.01
C TYR A 97 -3.31 -5.55 1.36
N ASP A 98 -2.04 -5.58 1.74
CA ASP A 98 -1.53 -6.36 2.86
C ASP A 98 -0.89 -5.51 3.97
N VAL A 99 -0.38 -4.33 3.66
CA VAL A 99 0.36 -3.48 4.59
C VAL A 99 0.10 -2.01 4.25
N THR A 100 0.21 -1.16 5.27
CA THR A 100 0.22 0.29 5.11
C THR A 100 1.57 0.82 5.58
N SER A 101 2.24 1.60 4.75
CA SER A 101 3.57 2.12 5.02
C SER A 101 3.55 3.64 4.98
N ILE A 102 4.21 4.25 5.98
CA ILE A 102 4.38 5.69 6.10
C ILE A 102 5.87 5.99 5.93
N VAL A 103 6.24 6.56 4.79
CA VAL A 103 7.63 6.72 4.37
C VAL A 103 7.94 8.20 4.16
N PRO A 104 8.64 8.86 5.10
CA PRO A 104 9.16 10.20 4.87
C PRO A 104 10.39 10.15 3.94
N ILE A 105 10.39 11.02 2.93
CA ILE A 105 11.39 11.08 1.87
C ILE A 105 11.88 12.53 1.76
N TYR A 106 13.19 12.70 1.72
CA TYR A 106 13.83 14.00 1.55
C TYR A 106 14.82 13.96 0.39
N GLU A 107 14.61 14.81 -0.63
CA GLU A 107 15.45 14.89 -1.84
C GLU A 107 15.68 13.52 -2.52
N GLY A 108 14.65 12.67 -2.53
CA GLY A 108 14.71 11.31 -3.10
C GLY A 108 15.32 10.24 -2.18
N TYR A 109 15.81 10.60 -1.00
CA TYR A 109 16.32 9.67 0.01
C TYR A 109 15.24 9.32 1.04
N VAL A 110 15.07 8.02 1.30
CA VAL A 110 14.14 7.54 2.32
C VAL A 110 14.76 7.71 3.70
N LEU A 111 14.05 8.38 4.61
CA LEU A 111 14.45 8.54 6.01
C LEU A 111 14.08 7.27 6.81
N GLN A 112 14.92 6.24 6.69
CA GLN A 112 14.65 4.89 7.23
C GLN A 112 14.35 4.88 8.74
N HIS A 113 14.99 5.75 9.53
CA HIS A 113 14.78 5.83 10.98
C HIS A 113 13.39 6.35 11.37
N ALA A 114 12.71 7.04 10.46
CA ALA A 114 11.41 7.64 10.67
C ALA A 114 10.28 6.88 9.95
N THR A 115 10.61 5.90 9.09
CA THR A 115 9.60 5.08 8.42
C THR A 115 8.82 4.21 9.41
N ARG A 116 7.50 4.14 9.19
CA ARG A 116 6.59 3.26 9.94
C ARG A 116 5.88 2.28 9.00
N SER A 117 5.58 1.10 9.51
CA SER A 117 4.84 0.07 8.78
C SER A 117 3.79 -0.52 9.70
N ILE A 118 2.53 -0.38 9.32
CA ILE A 118 1.38 -0.92 10.04
C ILE A 118 0.95 -2.20 9.32
N ASN A 119 0.78 -3.29 10.07
CA ASN A 119 0.30 -4.57 9.55
C ASN A 119 -1.21 -4.59 9.27
N LEU A 120 -1.71 -3.51 8.68
CA LEU A 120 -3.10 -3.27 8.32
C LEU A 120 -3.17 -2.96 6.82
N GLY A 121 -4.00 -3.71 6.10
CA GLY A 121 -4.22 -3.50 4.67
C GLY A 121 -5.65 -3.81 4.23
N GLY A 122 -5.85 -3.80 2.92
CA GLY A 122 -7.15 -4.03 2.30
C GLY A 122 -7.77 -5.40 2.62
N ILE A 123 -6.94 -6.42 2.92
CA ILE A 123 -7.41 -7.72 3.39
C ILE A 123 -8.06 -7.65 4.78
N ASP A 124 -7.48 -6.86 5.69
CA ASP A 124 -8.01 -6.72 7.05
C ASP A 124 -9.31 -5.93 7.03
N ILE A 125 -9.40 -4.89 6.19
CA ILE A 125 -10.64 -4.15 5.92
C ILE A 125 -11.72 -5.11 5.40
N THR A 126 -11.41 -5.96 4.44
CA THR A 126 -12.36 -6.96 3.90
C THR A 126 -12.78 -7.98 4.97
N LYS A 127 -11.86 -8.44 5.82
CA LYS A 127 -12.17 -9.36 6.94
C LYS A 127 -13.03 -8.69 8.01
N TYR A 128 -12.78 -7.43 8.31
CA TYR A 128 -13.56 -6.66 9.25
C TYR A 128 -14.97 -6.39 8.71
N LEU A 129 -15.09 -6.03 7.43
CA LEU A 129 -16.39 -5.93 6.74
C LEU A 129 -17.19 -7.23 6.84
N ARG A 130 -16.55 -8.39 6.64
CA ARG A 130 -17.20 -9.70 6.86
C ARG A 130 -17.75 -9.80 8.27
N ARG A 131 -16.93 -9.48 9.28
CA ARG A 131 -17.32 -9.57 10.69
C ARG A 131 -18.53 -8.68 10.99
N LEU A 132 -18.49 -7.42 10.55
CA LEU A 132 -19.59 -6.47 10.72
C LEU A 132 -20.90 -6.99 10.07
N LEU A 133 -20.82 -7.50 8.83
CA LEU A 133 -22.01 -8.03 8.15
C LEU A 133 -22.61 -9.27 8.83
N VAL A 134 -21.79 -10.09 9.48
CA VAL A 134 -22.26 -11.25 10.26
C VAL A 134 -22.90 -10.79 11.57
N GLU A 135 -22.35 -9.77 12.22
CA GLU A 135 -22.85 -9.21 13.48
C GLU A 135 -24.16 -8.41 13.30
N CYS A 136 -24.29 -7.63 12.22
CA CYS A 136 -25.45 -6.77 11.97
C CYS A 136 -26.67 -7.50 11.36
N SER A 137 -26.49 -8.66 10.74
CA SER A 137 -27.61 -9.28 10.00
C SER A 137 -28.59 -10.02 10.91
N SER A 138 -29.81 -9.47 11.02
CA SER A 138 -30.99 -10.20 11.50
C SER A 138 -31.53 -11.21 10.47
N GLN A 139 -31.05 -11.15 9.21
CA GLN A 139 -31.37 -12.09 8.14
C GLN A 139 -30.25 -13.11 7.93
N SER A 140 -30.62 -14.32 7.49
CA SER A 140 -29.70 -15.43 7.21
C SER A 140 -28.67 -15.06 6.13
N ASN A 141 -27.52 -14.53 6.53
CA ASN A 141 -26.34 -14.28 5.70
C ASN A 141 -25.60 -15.59 5.33
N GLN A 142 -26.34 -16.62 4.91
CA GLN A 142 -25.79 -17.90 4.45
C GLN A 142 -24.78 -17.73 3.31
N TRP A 143 -24.93 -16.68 2.50
CA TRP A 143 -24.01 -16.38 1.40
C TRP A 143 -22.60 -15.96 1.86
N ILE A 144 -22.44 -15.47 3.10
CA ILE A 144 -21.12 -15.07 3.64
C ILE A 144 -20.28 -16.31 3.98
N GLY A 145 -20.92 -17.45 4.27
CA GLY A 145 -20.29 -18.72 4.64
C GLY A 145 -19.78 -18.76 6.08
N ASP A 146 -19.41 -19.96 6.55
CA ASP A 146 -19.07 -20.30 7.95
C ASP A 146 -17.76 -19.69 8.51
N GLY A 147 -17.34 -18.51 8.04
CA GLY A 147 -16.17 -17.79 8.55
C GLY A 147 -14.80 -18.38 8.15
N ASN A 148 -14.76 -19.57 7.56
CA ASN A 148 -13.53 -20.14 7.02
C ASN A 148 -13.15 -19.47 5.68
N ASP A 149 -11.89 -19.02 5.58
CA ASP A 149 -11.26 -18.42 4.39
C ASP A 149 -11.24 -19.32 3.13
N SER A 150 -11.85 -20.50 3.20
CA SER A 150 -11.99 -21.48 2.11
C SER A 150 -12.96 -21.05 1.01
N ASN A 151 -13.99 -20.24 1.30
CA ASN A 151 -14.96 -19.78 0.29
C ASN A 151 -14.50 -18.49 -0.40
N LYS A 152 -13.60 -18.65 -1.38
CA LYS A 152 -12.97 -17.55 -2.14
C LYS A 152 -13.95 -16.68 -2.93
N GLN A 153 -15.08 -17.24 -3.35
CA GLN A 153 -16.13 -16.49 -4.05
C GLN A 153 -16.69 -15.37 -3.15
N ASN A 154 -16.86 -15.65 -1.87
CA ASN A 154 -17.40 -14.71 -0.88
C ASN A 154 -16.40 -13.58 -0.62
N ASN A 155 -15.10 -13.88 -0.62
CA ASN A 155 -14.04 -12.86 -0.55
C ASN A 155 -14.10 -11.87 -1.74
N LEU A 156 -14.40 -12.35 -2.95
CA LEU A 156 -14.50 -11.47 -4.12
C LEU A 156 -15.72 -10.54 -4.03
N ILE A 157 -16.86 -11.07 -3.58
CA ILE A 157 -18.08 -10.27 -3.36
C ILE A 157 -17.84 -9.20 -2.28
N LEU A 158 -17.22 -9.56 -1.15
CA LEU A 158 -16.89 -8.61 -0.10
C LEU A 158 -15.91 -7.53 -0.58
N CYS A 159 -14.92 -7.89 -1.40
CA CYS A 159 -14.03 -6.92 -2.02
C CYS A 159 -14.78 -5.97 -2.97
N ASP A 160 -15.75 -6.48 -3.72
CA ASP A 160 -16.57 -5.66 -4.61
C ASP A 160 -17.47 -4.69 -3.85
N ILE A 161 -18.17 -5.16 -2.80
CA ILE A 161 -18.92 -4.32 -1.87
C ILE A 161 -18.02 -3.22 -1.29
N LYS A 162 -16.82 -3.60 -0.82
CA LYS A 162 -15.84 -2.67 -0.28
C LYS A 162 -15.47 -1.58 -1.29
N HIS A 163 -15.17 -1.94 -2.53
CA HIS A 163 -14.75 -0.95 -3.54
C HIS A 163 -15.90 -0.08 -4.06
N THR A 164 -17.13 -0.58 -4.05
CA THR A 164 -18.28 0.10 -4.67
C THR A 164 -19.11 0.93 -3.68
N LEU A 165 -19.26 0.47 -2.43
CA LEU A 165 -20.19 1.07 -1.47
C LEU A 165 -19.52 1.75 -0.29
N CYS A 166 -18.33 1.30 0.12
CA CYS A 166 -17.68 1.81 1.32
C CYS A 166 -17.05 3.19 1.10
N TYR A 167 -16.96 3.96 2.16
CA TYR A 167 -16.42 5.33 2.18
C TYR A 167 -15.89 5.67 3.56
N VAL A 168 -14.98 6.63 3.65
CA VAL A 168 -14.45 7.12 4.92
C VAL A 168 -15.34 8.26 5.41
N ALA A 169 -15.84 8.15 6.65
CA ALA A 169 -16.58 9.21 7.30
C ALA A 169 -15.64 10.35 7.73
N LEU A 170 -16.08 11.61 7.59
CA LEU A 170 -15.30 12.78 8.03
C LEU A 170 -15.29 12.91 9.55
N ASP A 171 -16.44 12.66 10.17
CA ASP A 171 -16.60 12.52 11.62
C ASP A 171 -17.33 11.21 11.86
N TYR A 172 -16.61 10.25 12.46
CA TYR A 172 -17.13 8.90 12.69
C TYR A 172 -18.28 8.89 13.70
N GLU A 173 -18.21 9.70 14.76
CA GLU A 173 -19.21 9.72 15.81
C GLU A 173 -20.52 10.35 15.31
N GLU A 174 -20.41 11.43 14.53
CA GLU A 174 -21.57 12.06 13.90
C GLU A 174 -22.24 11.10 12.89
N GLU A 175 -21.45 10.43 12.06
CA GLU A 175 -21.98 9.48 11.07
C GLU A 175 -22.62 8.27 11.75
N MET A 176 -22.09 7.83 12.90
CA MET A 176 -22.69 6.78 13.72
C MET A 176 -24.01 7.24 14.33
N ALA A 177 -24.13 8.48 14.79
CA ALA A 177 -25.39 9.01 15.29
C ALA A 177 -26.49 9.04 14.20
N LYS A 178 -26.11 9.31 12.94
CA LYS A 178 -27.04 9.28 11.80
C LYS A 178 -27.63 7.90 11.54
N THR A 179 -26.92 6.81 11.88
CA THR A 179 -27.46 5.45 11.73
C THR A 179 -28.74 5.22 12.53
N SER A 180 -28.93 5.94 13.63
CA SER A 180 -30.14 5.81 14.46
C SER A 180 -31.32 6.64 13.94
N CYS A 181 -31.07 7.72 13.19
CA CYS A 181 -32.08 8.71 12.80
C CYS A 181 -32.37 8.77 11.28
N ALA A 182 -31.41 8.40 10.43
CA ALA A 182 -31.44 8.55 8.97
C ALA A 182 -30.87 7.29 8.27
N LEU A 183 -31.44 6.13 8.63
CA LEU A 183 -31.00 4.82 8.15
C LEU A 183 -31.13 4.64 6.63
N GLU A 184 -32.10 5.33 6.01
CA GLU A 184 -32.37 5.29 4.57
C GLU A 184 -31.26 5.95 3.73
N ASP A 185 -30.60 6.99 4.25
CA ASP A 185 -29.51 7.69 3.55
C ASP A 185 -28.21 6.87 3.57
N ILE A 186 -28.03 6.03 4.59
CA ILE A 186 -26.83 5.22 4.80
C ILE A 186 -26.96 3.87 4.11
N GLN A 187 -28.15 3.25 4.10
CA GLN A 187 -28.32 1.95 3.47
C GLN A 187 -28.26 2.03 1.95
N LYS A 188 -27.47 1.17 1.33
CA LYS A 188 -27.46 0.98 -0.13
C LYS A 188 -27.69 -0.48 -0.49
N PRO A 189 -28.51 -0.76 -1.53
CA PRO A 189 -28.69 -2.10 -2.04
C PRO A 189 -27.45 -2.56 -2.81
N TYR A 190 -27.07 -3.82 -2.61
CA TYR A 190 -26.06 -4.52 -3.39
C TYR A 190 -26.69 -5.78 -4.01
N VAL A 191 -26.49 -5.97 -5.32
CA VAL A 191 -27.02 -7.14 -6.04
C VAL A 191 -25.99 -8.26 -6.02
N LEU A 192 -26.32 -9.35 -5.35
CA LEU A 192 -25.51 -10.56 -5.32
C LEU A 192 -25.54 -11.28 -6.70
N PRO A 193 -24.57 -12.15 -6.99
CA PRO A 193 -24.55 -12.92 -8.25
C PRO A 193 -25.79 -13.80 -8.49
N ASN A 194 -26.53 -14.15 -7.44
CA ASN A 194 -27.79 -14.88 -7.51
C ASN A 194 -29.02 -13.97 -7.75
N MET A 195 -28.80 -12.69 -8.06
CA MET A 195 -29.82 -11.64 -8.25
C MET A 195 -30.58 -11.24 -6.99
N GLU A 196 -30.16 -11.68 -5.79
CA GLU A 196 -30.73 -11.19 -4.53
C GLU A 196 -30.12 -9.84 -4.14
N SER A 197 -30.94 -8.93 -3.61
CA SER A 197 -30.48 -7.64 -3.11
C SER A 197 -30.25 -7.68 -1.61
N VAL A 198 -29.04 -7.33 -1.16
CA VAL A 198 -28.70 -7.16 0.25
C VAL A 198 -28.50 -5.69 0.55
N MET A 199 -29.08 -5.20 1.65
CA MET A 199 -28.87 -3.82 2.10
C MET A 199 -27.62 -3.75 2.96
N ILE A 200 -26.68 -2.89 2.59
CA ILE A 200 -25.45 -2.62 3.36
C ILE A 200 -25.60 -1.23 3.99
N GLY A 201 -25.49 -1.14 5.31
CA GLY A 201 -25.74 0.07 6.09
C GLY A 201 -24.47 0.67 6.67
N ALA A 202 -24.38 0.73 8.00
CA ALA A 202 -23.28 1.35 8.74
C ALA A 202 -21.92 0.72 8.45
N GLU A 203 -21.92 -0.55 8.05
CA GLU A 203 -20.72 -1.32 7.70
C GLU A 203 -19.92 -0.66 6.58
N ARG A 204 -20.58 0.17 5.74
CA ARG A 204 -19.96 0.92 4.64
C ARG A 204 -18.87 1.88 5.12
N PHE A 205 -19.05 2.53 6.27
CA PHE A 205 -18.08 3.50 6.80
C PHE A 205 -17.40 3.04 8.07
N GLN A 206 -17.97 2.07 8.78
CA GLN A 206 -17.28 1.39 9.87
C GLN A 206 -16.07 0.59 9.37
N CYS A 207 -16.17 -0.09 8.22
CA CYS A 207 -15.07 -0.94 7.80
C CYS A 207 -13.75 -0.22 7.50
N PRO A 208 -13.70 0.96 6.83
CA PRO A 208 -12.45 1.70 6.67
C PRO A 208 -12.00 2.45 7.93
N GLU A 209 -12.84 2.61 8.96
CA GLU A 209 -12.47 3.31 10.20
C GLU A 209 -11.27 2.65 10.90
N ILE A 210 -11.05 1.35 10.69
CA ILE A 210 -9.90 0.63 11.24
C ILE A 210 -8.54 1.23 10.82
N MET A 211 -8.49 1.99 9.73
CA MET A 211 -7.27 2.70 9.33
C MET A 211 -6.94 3.87 10.28
N PHE A 212 -7.96 4.49 10.86
CA PHE A 212 -7.82 5.58 11.83
C PHE A 212 -7.86 5.07 13.28
N GLN A 213 -8.57 3.95 13.53
CA GLN A 213 -8.71 3.31 14.83
C GLN A 213 -8.42 1.80 14.75
N PRO A 214 -7.13 1.38 14.72
CA PRO A 214 -6.75 -0.04 14.64
C PRO A 214 -7.25 -0.90 15.81
N ASP A 215 -7.53 -0.28 16.97
CA ASP A 215 -8.11 -0.90 18.16
C ASP A 215 -9.38 -1.70 17.88
N LEU A 216 -10.18 -1.30 16.89
CA LEU A 216 -11.43 -1.97 16.50
C LEU A 216 -11.23 -3.43 16.07
N ILE A 217 -10.03 -3.79 15.60
CA ILE A 217 -9.64 -5.15 15.23
C ILE A 217 -8.68 -5.79 16.24
N GLY A 218 -8.51 -5.17 17.41
CA GLY A 218 -7.64 -5.67 18.48
C GLY A 218 -6.16 -5.33 18.30
N LEU A 219 -5.83 -4.35 17.46
CA LEU A 219 -4.47 -3.84 17.29
C LEU A 219 -4.22 -2.60 18.16
N ALA A 220 -4.40 -2.74 19.48
CA ALA A 220 -4.33 -1.62 20.43
C ALA A 220 -2.94 -0.96 20.56
N ASP A 221 -1.89 -1.63 20.11
CA ASP A 221 -0.52 -1.11 20.11
C ASP A 221 -0.18 -0.31 18.84
N GLU A 222 -1.05 -0.35 17.81
CA GLU A 222 -0.82 0.29 16.52
C GLU A 222 -1.55 1.64 16.45
N GLU A 223 -0.84 2.68 16.02
CA GLU A 223 -1.41 4.02 15.82
C GLU A 223 -2.24 4.06 14.52
N GLY A 224 -3.26 4.92 14.48
CA GLY A 224 -3.96 5.23 13.24
C GLY A 224 -3.02 5.81 12.18
N ILE A 225 -3.43 5.78 10.91
CA ILE A 225 -2.59 6.26 9.80
C ILE A 225 -2.21 7.75 9.93
N ALA A 226 -3.11 8.58 10.47
CA ALA A 226 -2.86 10.02 10.64
C ALA A 226 -1.84 10.28 11.75
N ASP A 227 -2.01 9.61 12.89
CA ASP A 227 -1.08 9.69 14.02
C ASP A 227 0.29 9.14 13.64
N SER A 228 0.33 8.03 12.91
CA SER A 228 1.57 7.45 12.38
C SER A 228 2.35 8.43 11.49
N VAL A 229 1.67 9.28 10.70
CA VAL A 229 2.32 10.34 9.90
C VAL A 229 2.91 11.41 10.80
N VAL A 230 2.18 11.85 11.83
CA VAL A 230 2.68 12.84 12.79
C VAL A 230 3.88 12.30 13.57
N SER A 231 3.80 11.06 14.04
CA SER A 231 4.89 10.34 14.70
C SER A 231 6.12 10.18 13.79
N ALA A 232 5.92 9.78 12.53
CA ALA A 232 7.02 9.64 11.56
C ALA A 232 7.73 10.97 11.30
N ILE A 233 6.98 12.04 11.01
CA ILE A 233 7.55 13.37 10.72
C ILE A 233 8.16 13.98 11.99
N GLY A 234 7.56 13.75 13.17
CA GLY A 234 8.07 14.24 14.46
C GLY A 234 9.44 13.67 14.84
N ILE A 235 9.75 12.43 14.43
CA ILE A 235 11.03 11.76 14.67
C ILE A 235 12.07 12.11 13.60
N CYS A 236 11.66 12.71 12.47
CA CYS A 236 12.60 13.17 11.46
C CYS A 236 13.50 14.27 12.06
N VAL A 237 14.75 13.92 12.28
CA VAL A 237 15.81 14.85 12.69
C VAL A 237 16.73 14.98 11.49
N ASP A 238 16.93 16.22 11.02
CA ASP A 238 17.98 16.47 10.05
C ASP A 238 19.30 16.49 10.83
N GLY A 239 20.39 15.92 10.32
CA GLY A 239 21.69 15.86 11.01
C GLY A 239 22.33 17.23 11.32
N GLY A 240 21.59 18.33 11.12
CA GLY A 240 21.92 19.73 11.42
C GLY A 240 20.82 20.46 12.18
N ALA A 241 20.90 21.79 12.27
CA ALA A 241 20.10 22.61 13.19
C ALA A 241 18.63 22.91 12.78
N ASN A 242 18.14 22.41 11.64
CA ASN A 242 16.89 22.89 11.00
C ASN A 242 15.75 21.86 10.92
N ASN A 243 15.47 21.12 11.99
CA ASN A 243 14.39 20.12 12.04
C ASN A 243 13.00 20.68 11.66
N GLU A 244 12.69 21.91 12.05
CA GLU A 244 11.38 22.50 11.72
C GLU A 244 11.19 22.75 10.22
N GLN A 245 12.25 23.02 9.47
CA GLN A 245 12.15 23.27 8.03
C GLN A 245 11.82 21.97 7.29
N LEU A 246 12.52 20.88 7.63
CA LEU A 246 12.25 19.55 7.10
C LEU A 246 10.80 19.14 7.39
N GLN A 247 10.34 19.29 8.63
CA GLN A 247 8.97 18.95 9.00
C GLN A 247 7.93 19.76 8.22
N ARG A 248 8.14 21.07 8.02
CA ARG A 248 7.26 21.90 7.19
C ARG A 248 7.18 21.40 5.75
N GLU A 249 8.31 21.02 5.15
CA GLU A 249 8.34 20.48 3.78
C GLU A 249 7.64 19.12 3.68
N LEU A 250 7.80 18.25 4.68
CA LEU A 250 7.14 16.96 4.73
C LEU A 250 5.62 17.09 4.90
N TYR A 251 5.14 17.97 5.78
CA TYR A 251 3.71 18.22 5.96
C TYR A 251 3.07 18.93 4.75
N ALA A 252 3.81 19.79 4.06
CA ALA A 252 3.34 20.44 2.84
C ALA A 252 3.17 19.45 1.66
N ASN A 253 3.79 18.27 1.73
CA ASN A 253 3.80 17.28 0.66
C ASN A 253 3.46 15.87 1.20
N VAL A 254 2.29 15.71 1.81
CA VAL A 254 1.81 14.38 2.22
C VAL A 254 1.16 13.69 1.03
N THR A 255 1.77 12.63 0.51
CA THR A 255 1.27 11.91 -0.67
C THR A 255 0.48 10.66 -0.28
N LEU A 256 -0.75 10.52 -0.77
CA LEU A 256 -1.53 9.29 -0.63
C LEU A 256 -1.32 8.35 -1.83
N ALA A 257 -0.96 7.10 -1.57
CA ALA A 257 -0.74 6.07 -2.56
C ALA A 257 -1.40 4.73 -2.15
N GLY A 258 -1.64 3.86 -3.13
CA GLY A 258 -2.16 2.52 -2.87
C GLY A 258 -3.70 2.43 -2.90
N GLY A 259 -4.19 1.20 -3.00
CA GLY A 259 -5.60 0.93 -3.31
C GLY A 259 -6.60 1.33 -2.23
N ASN A 260 -6.25 1.30 -0.94
CA ASN A 260 -7.19 1.68 0.12
C ASN A 260 -7.34 3.20 0.22
N THR A 261 -6.40 3.98 -0.32
CA THR A 261 -6.52 5.44 -0.34
C THR A 261 -7.54 5.96 -1.36
N LEU A 262 -8.23 5.05 -2.07
CA LEU A 262 -9.30 5.35 -3.02
C LEU A 262 -10.68 5.50 -2.39
N PHE A 263 -10.83 5.22 -1.09
CA PHE A 263 -12.13 5.42 -0.44
C PHE A 263 -12.56 6.89 -0.57
N PRO A 264 -13.82 7.15 -0.96
CA PRO A 264 -14.37 8.51 -0.92
C PRO A 264 -14.27 9.08 0.50
N GLY A 265 -13.86 10.35 0.63
CA GLY A 265 -13.67 11.02 1.92
C GLY A 265 -12.30 10.79 2.58
N MET A 266 -11.43 9.96 1.99
CA MET A 266 -10.11 9.64 2.56
C MET A 266 -9.20 10.87 2.66
N GLU A 267 -9.14 11.69 1.61
CA GLU A 267 -8.29 12.88 1.57
C GLU A 267 -8.77 13.93 2.58
N GLU A 268 -10.06 14.18 2.62
CA GLU A 268 -10.68 15.16 3.51
C GLU A 268 -10.53 14.74 4.97
N ARG A 269 -10.81 13.47 5.30
CA ARG A 269 -10.62 12.95 6.67
C ARG A 269 -9.16 13.02 7.10
N MET A 270 -8.23 12.60 6.24
CA MET A 270 -6.81 12.66 6.54
C MET A 270 -6.35 14.11 6.78
N LEU A 271 -6.85 15.07 6.01
CA LEU A 271 -6.52 16.49 6.19
C LEU A 271 -7.02 17.03 7.53
N ILE A 272 -8.24 16.64 7.94
CA ILE A 272 -8.83 17.03 9.22
C ILE A 272 -8.02 16.47 10.38
N GLU A 273 -7.70 15.18 10.36
CA GLU A 273 -6.93 14.51 11.42
C GLU A 273 -5.51 15.07 11.55
N LEU A 274 -4.82 15.26 10.41
CA LEU A 274 -3.48 15.87 10.44
C LEU A 274 -3.52 17.28 11.02
N LYS A 275 -4.46 18.14 10.58
CA LYS A 275 -4.58 19.51 11.10
C LYS A 275 -4.90 19.58 12.58
N LYS A 276 -5.58 18.57 13.13
CA LYS A 276 -5.88 18.47 14.56
C LYS A 276 -4.62 18.19 15.39
N ASN A 277 -3.70 17.41 14.84
CA ASN A 277 -2.55 16.86 15.57
C ASN A 277 -1.23 17.60 15.27
N ILE A 278 -1.21 18.55 14.33
CA ILE A 278 -0.02 19.35 13.99
C ILE A 278 -0.08 20.79 14.55
N PRO A 279 1.08 21.44 14.82
CA PRO A 279 1.12 22.84 15.24
C PRO A 279 0.50 23.77 14.19
N VAL A 280 -0.25 24.79 14.65
CA VAL A 280 -0.95 25.77 13.77
C VAL A 280 0.00 26.54 12.83
N SER A 281 1.29 26.58 13.14
CA SER A 281 2.32 27.20 12.29
C SER A 281 2.68 26.38 11.04
N MET A 282 2.29 25.10 10.98
CA MET A 282 2.58 24.20 9.87
C MET A 282 1.37 24.09 8.95
N ASN A 283 1.61 24.16 7.63
CA ASN A 283 0.57 23.92 6.64
C ASN A 283 0.65 22.48 6.16
N VAL A 284 -0.48 21.77 6.25
CA VAL A 284 -0.62 20.42 5.68
C VAL A 284 -1.29 20.51 4.33
N ASN A 285 -0.71 19.83 3.35
CA ASN A 285 -1.31 19.66 2.05
C ASN A 285 -1.20 18.19 1.62
N ILE A 286 -2.34 17.65 1.17
CA ILE A 286 -2.46 16.27 0.73
C ILE A 286 -2.37 16.26 -0.79
N LEU A 287 -1.34 15.60 -1.28
CA LEU A 287 -1.09 15.37 -2.69
C LEU A 287 -1.55 13.97 -3.05
N SER A 288 -2.29 13.86 -4.14
CA SER A 288 -2.81 12.58 -4.58
C SER A 288 -2.92 12.60 -6.10
N LEU A 289 -2.52 11.50 -6.75
CA LEU A 289 -2.88 11.31 -8.15
C LEU A 289 -4.41 11.20 -8.26
N PRO A 290 -4.98 11.52 -9.45
CA PRO A 290 -6.38 11.22 -9.74
C PRO A 290 -6.72 9.78 -9.34
N SER A 291 -7.93 9.58 -8.79
CA SER A 291 -8.35 8.32 -8.18
C SER A 291 -8.13 7.09 -9.07
N GLU A 292 -8.31 7.21 -10.38
CA GLU A 292 -8.08 6.09 -11.33
C GLU A 292 -6.61 5.65 -11.41
N GLN A 293 -5.67 6.57 -11.18
CA GLN A 293 -4.23 6.36 -11.33
C GLN A 293 -3.53 6.05 -10.01
N ARG A 294 -4.12 6.44 -8.87
CA ARG A 294 -3.50 6.29 -7.54
C ARG A 294 -3.23 4.83 -7.11
N LYS A 295 -4.03 3.89 -7.61
CA LYS A 295 -3.76 2.44 -7.45
C LYS A 295 -2.51 1.96 -8.21
N TYR A 296 -2.03 2.75 -9.16
CA TYR A 296 -0.86 2.47 -9.99
C TYR A 296 0.27 3.46 -9.75
N SER A 297 0.23 4.31 -8.70
CA SER A 297 1.23 5.37 -8.46
C SER A 297 2.66 4.85 -8.55
N SER A 298 2.97 3.74 -7.86
CA SER A 298 4.32 3.16 -7.87
C SER A 298 4.71 2.60 -9.24
N TRP A 299 3.75 2.09 -10.01
CA TRP A 299 4.01 1.60 -11.37
C TRP A 299 4.26 2.76 -12.35
N ILE A 300 3.47 3.83 -12.26
CA ILE A 300 3.65 5.06 -13.03
C ILE A 300 5.00 5.69 -12.70
N GLY A 301 5.33 5.81 -11.42
CA GLY A 301 6.63 6.32 -10.97
C GLY A 301 7.79 5.47 -11.46
N GLY A 302 7.66 4.14 -11.44
CA GLY A 302 8.65 3.23 -12.00
C GLY A 302 8.85 3.42 -13.51
N SER A 303 7.76 3.60 -14.25
CA SER A 303 7.80 3.89 -15.68
C SER A 303 8.51 5.22 -15.98
N ILE A 304 8.23 6.26 -15.19
CA ILE A 304 8.90 7.56 -15.31
C ILE A 304 10.39 7.40 -15.04
N ILE A 305 10.77 6.85 -13.89
CA ILE A 305 12.17 6.72 -13.47
C ILE A 305 12.97 5.84 -14.43
N ALA A 306 12.43 4.70 -14.87
CA ALA A 306 13.10 3.82 -15.83
C ALA A 306 13.34 4.49 -17.19
N SER A 307 12.56 5.53 -17.52
CA SER A 307 12.70 6.30 -18.76
C SER A 307 13.67 7.48 -18.64
N LEU A 308 14.17 7.80 -17.44
CA LEU A 308 15.11 8.89 -17.22
C LEU A 308 16.53 8.47 -17.60
N VAL A 309 17.20 9.29 -18.41
CA VAL A 309 18.59 9.07 -18.84
C VAL A 309 19.56 9.05 -17.65
N THR A 310 19.28 9.85 -16.62
CA THR A 310 20.10 9.95 -15.39
C THR A 310 20.02 8.70 -14.51
N PHE A 311 18.90 7.98 -14.55
CA PHE A 311 18.73 6.73 -13.81
C PHE A 311 19.59 5.60 -14.41
N GLY A 312 19.71 5.59 -15.74
CA GLY A 312 20.46 4.60 -16.52
C GLY A 312 21.95 4.45 -16.19
N ALA A 313 22.62 5.53 -15.77
CA ALA A 313 24.07 5.53 -15.72
C ALA A 313 24.68 4.79 -14.51
N ASN A 314 24.01 4.77 -13.35
CA ASN A 314 24.60 4.24 -12.11
C ASN A 314 23.65 3.35 -11.29
N SER A 315 22.35 3.27 -11.60
CA SER A 315 21.36 2.58 -10.76
C SER A 315 21.19 1.09 -11.09
N TRP A 316 21.36 0.68 -12.35
CA TRP A 316 21.16 -0.72 -12.76
C TRP A 316 22.25 -1.66 -12.25
N LEU A 317 21.87 -2.81 -11.72
CA LEU A 317 22.76 -3.93 -11.47
C LEU A 317 22.86 -4.77 -12.74
N LEU A 318 24.03 -4.75 -13.38
CA LEU A 318 24.28 -5.49 -14.61
C LEU A 318 24.47 -6.98 -14.32
N LYS A 319 24.09 -7.81 -15.30
CA LYS A 319 24.32 -9.26 -15.23
C LYS A 319 25.81 -9.59 -15.19
N GLU A 320 26.63 -8.93 -16.01
CA GLU A 320 28.09 -9.13 -16.08
C GLU A 320 28.75 -8.94 -14.70
N ASP A 321 28.41 -7.83 -14.04
CA ASP A 321 28.83 -7.50 -12.68
C ASP A 321 28.42 -8.58 -11.64
N TYR A 322 27.20 -9.13 -11.78
CA TYR A 322 26.69 -10.19 -10.92
C TYR A 322 27.38 -11.54 -11.20
N ASP A 323 27.66 -11.88 -12.46
CA ASP A 323 28.35 -13.11 -12.83
C ASP A 323 29.81 -13.11 -12.31
N GLU A 324 30.47 -11.95 -12.26
CA GLU A 324 31.83 -11.81 -11.72
C GLU A 324 31.89 -11.81 -10.18
N CYS A 325 31.01 -11.03 -9.53
CA CYS A 325 31.08 -10.80 -8.08
C CYS A 325 30.12 -11.66 -7.25
N GLY A 326 29.19 -12.36 -7.90
CA GLY A 326 28.08 -13.06 -7.26
C GLY A 326 27.20 -12.11 -6.44
N SER A 327 26.59 -12.61 -5.37
CA SER A 327 25.67 -11.81 -4.55
C SER A 327 26.30 -10.64 -3.80
N LYS A 328 27.64 -10.55 -3.72
CA LYS A 328 28.34 -9.48 -2.99
C LYS A 328 28.07 -8.09 -3.58
N ILE A 329 27.88 -8.01 -4.90
CA ILE A 329 27.61 -6.73 -5.56
C ILE A 329 26.28 -6.12 -5.14
N ILE A 330 25.28 -6.97 -4.83
CA ILE A 330 23.98 -6.55 -4.32
C ILE A 330 24.15 -5.84 -2.97
N HIS A 331 24.95 -6.40 -2.06
CA HIS A 331 25.19 -5.81 -0.74
C HIS A 331 26.02 -4.53 -0.80
N ARG A 332 26.88 -4.38 -1.81
CA ARG A 332 27.63 -3.14 -2.02
C ARG A 332 26.74 -2.02 -2.54
N LYS A 333 25.80 -2.36 -3.42
CA LYS A 333 24.90 -1.40 -4.07
C LYS A 333 23.73 -0.99 -3.18
N TYR A 334 23.21 -1.94 -2.39
CA TYR A 334 22.10 -1.73 -1.48
C TYR A 334 22.52 -2.12 -0.04
N PRO A 335 23.27 -1.25 0.66
CA PRO A 335 23.87 -1.55 1.97
C PRO A 335 22.88 -1.94 3.06
#